data_AF-A0A7C3CZW8-F1
#
_entry.id   AF-A0A7C3CZW8-F1
#
_cell.length_a   1.000
_cell.length_b   1.000
_cell.length_c   1.000
_cell.angle_alpha   90.00
_cell.angle_beta   90.00
_cell.angle_gamma   90.00
#
_symmetry.space_group_name_H-M   'P 1'
#
loop_
_entity.id
_entity.type
_entity.pdbx_description
1 polymer ?
#
loop_
_entity_poly.entity_id
_entity_poly.type
_entity_poly.pdbx_seq_one_letter_code
_entity_poly.pdbx_strand_id
1 'polypeptide(L)' 'MELSLAPLGKQHDRKSFDCGEASLDQYLIRYASQDIKRGVNRVFVASPLDTPRRVIGYYSL' A
#
# COMPACT_ATOMS: atom_id res chain seq x y z
N MET A 1 -13.89 12.71 -5.01
CA MET A 1 -12.49 12.28 -4.79
C MET A 1 -12.28 11.04 -5.63
N GLU A 2 -11.54 11.14 -6.73
CA GLU A 2 -11.28 9.99 -7.59
C GLU A 2 -10.02 9.26 -7.12
N LEU A 3 -10.10 7.94 -7.10
CA LEU A 3 -9.05 7.06 -6.61
C LEU A 3 -8.61 6.12 -7.72
N SER A 4 -7.30 5.87 -7.77
CA SER A 4 -6.71 4.79 -8.55
C SER A 4 -6.39 3.61 -7.65
N LEU A 5 -6.69 2.41 -8.14
CA LEU A 5 -6.26 1.16 -7.53
C LEU A 5 -5.15 0.56 -8.38
N ALA A 6 -3.98 0.37 -7.78
CA ALA A 6 -2.82 -0.17 -8.48
C ALA A 6 -2.04 -1.17 -7.60
N PRO A 7 -1.29 -2.12 -8.19
CA PRO A 7 -0.37 -2.96 -7.44
C PRO A 7 0.63 -2.11 -6.64
N LEU A 8 0.94 -2.54 -5.42
CA LEU A 8 1.94 -1.86 -4.60
C LEU A 8 3.31 -1.88 -5.32
N GLY A 9 4.01 -0.75 -5.24
CA GLY A 9 5.18 -0.46 -6.05
C GLY A 9 6.07 0.59 -5.39
N LYS A 10 7.29 0.78 -5.92
CA LYS A 10 8.31 1.66 -5.31
C LYS A 10 7.90 3.14 -5.27
N GLN A 11 6.99 3.56 -6.14
CA GLN A 11 6.47 4.92 -6.22
C GLN A 11 5.55 5.30 -5.06
N HIS A 12 4.98 4.30 -4.38
CA HIS A 12 4.03 4.52 -3.29
C HIS A 12 4.76 4.83 -1.99
N ASP A 13 4.38 5.95 -1.35
CA ASP A 13 4.83 6.32 -0.03
C ASP A 13 4.09 5.50 1.03
N ARG A 14 4.75 4.44 1.46
CA ARG A 14 4.28 3.56 2.52
C ARG A 14 4.64 4.07 3.91
N LYS A 15 5.70 4.87 4.03
CA LYS A 15 6.26 5.27 5.33
C LYS A 15 5.34 6.25 6.05
N SER A 16 4.57 7.01 5.29
CA SER A 16 3.58 7.96 5.80
C SER A 16 2.17 7.37 5.93
N PHE A 17 2.00 6.06 5.71
CA PHE A 17 0.70 5.41 5.85
C PHE A 17 0.37 5.18 7.34
N ASP A 18 -0.86 5.56 7.71
CA ASP A 18 -1.41 5.43 9.05
C ASP A 18 -2.94 5.22 8.92
N CYS A 19 -3.41 4.03 9.25
CA CYS A 19 -4.84 3.70 9.28
C CYS A 19 -5.41 3.58 10.72
N GLY A 20 -4.62 3.92 11.73
CA GLY A 20 -4.97 3.80 13.15
C GLY A 20 -4.82 2.39 13.73
N GLU A 21 -4.48 1.39 12.92
CA GLU A 21 -4.22 0.02 13.34
C GLU A 21 -2.75 -0.34 13.08
N ALA A 22 -1.93 -0.28 14.13
CA ALA A 22 -0.48 -0.38 14.02
C ALA A 22 0.00 -1.68 13.36
N SER A 23 -0.75 -2.78 13.51
CA SER A 23 -0.42 -4.06 12.87
C SER A 23 -0.52 -3.99 11.33
N LEU A 24 -1.53 -3.28 10.81
CA LEU A 24 -1.73 -3.05 9.38
C LEU A 24 -0.71 -2.07 8.81
N ASP A 25 -0.41 -1.00 9.55
CA ASP A 25 0.60 -0.02 9.13
C ASP A 25 1.98 -0.68 9.03
N GLN A 26 2.35 -1.49 10.04
CA GLN A 26 3.60 -2.26 10.04
C GLN A 26 3.65 -3.25 8.88
N TYR A 27 2.53 -3.90 8.55
CA TYR A 27 2.43 -4.78 7.39
C TYR A 27 2.82 -4.07 6.10
N LEU A 28 2.16 -2.96 5.80
CA LEU A 28 2.41 -2.22 4.56
C LEU A 28 3.84 -1.67 4.50
N ILE A 29 4.34 -1.13 5.61
CA ILE A 29 5.67 -0.50 5.70
C ILE A 29 6.80 -1.53 5.57
N ARG A 30 6.70 -2.68 6.26
CA ARG A 30 7.83 -3.61 6.44
C ARG A 30 7.72 -4.91 5.63
N TYR A 31 6.52 -5.46 5.46
CA TYR A 31 6.33 -6.84 5.01
C TYR A 31 5.78 -6.95 3.59
N ALA A 32 4.85 -6.06 3.19
CA ALA A 32 4.15 -6.14 1.90
C ALA A 32 5.08 -6.31 0.67
N SER A 33 6.19 -5.57 0.57
CA SER A 33 7.14 -5.73 -0.55
C SER A 33 7.85 -7.08 -0.57
N GLN A 34 8.08 -7.70 0.59
CA GLN A 34 8.73 -9.00 0.69
C GLN A 34 7.77 -10.10 0.26
N ASP A 35 6.50 -10.02 0.67
CA ASP A 35 5.47 -10.98 0.28
C ASP A 35 5.22 -10.95 -1.22
N ILE A 36 5.13 -9.75 -1.82
CA ILE A 36 5.03 -9.57 -3.27
C ILE A 36 6.24 -10.21 -3.97
N LYS A 37 7.45 -9.95 -3.48
CA LYS A 37 8.69 -10.51 -4.06
C LYS A 37 8.73 -12.03 -3.98
N ARG A 38 8.19 -12.62 -2.91
CA ARG A 38 8.11 -14.07 -2.71
C ARG A 38 6.92 -14.70 -3.44
N GLY A 39 6.03 -13.90 -4.02
CA GLY A 39 4.80 -14.38 -4.68
C GLY A 39 3.77 -14.95 -3.70
N VAL A 40 3.88 -14.62 -2.40
CA VAL A 40 2.99 -15.15 -1.36
C VAL A 40 1.70 -14.36 -1.28
N ASN A 41 1.77 -13.03 -1.42
CA ASN A 41 0.60 -12.15 -1.43
C ASN A 41 0.65 -11.20 -2.63
N ARG A 42 -0.53 -10.79 -3.09
CA ARG A 42 -0.68 -9.62 -4.00
C ARG A 42 -1.26 -8.46 -3.21
N VAL A 43 -0.55 -7.33 -3.18
CA VAL A 43 -0.99 -6.13 -2.46
C VAL A 43 -1.36 -5.03 -3.46
N PHE A 44 -2.55 -4.47 -3.29
CA PHE A 44 -3.05 -3.33 -4.06
C PHE A 44 -3.23 -2.13 -3.14
N VAL A 45 -2.98 -0.94 -3.65
CA VAL A 45 -3.13 0.32 -2.93
C VAL A 45 -4.14 1.23 -3.61
N ALA A 46 -4.87 1.99 -2.80
CA ALA A 46 -5.68 3.11 -3.23
C ALA A 46 -4.90 4.41 -3.06
N SER A 47 -4.80 5.18 -4.15
CA SER A 47 -4.15 6.49 -4.17
C SER A 47 -5.04 7.52 -4.87
N PRO A 48 -5.15 8.76 -4.36
CA PRO A 48 -5.79 9.86 -5.08
C PRO A 48 -5.10 10.13 -6.42
N LEU A 49 -5.87 10.48 -7.46
CA LEU A 49 -5.31 10.72 -8.81
C LEU A 49 -4.35 11.92 -8.87
N ASP A 50 -4.59 12.95 -8.05
CA ASP A 50 -3.75 14.14 -7.92
C ASP A 50 -2.44 13.86 -7.16
N THR A 51 -2.44 12.86 -6.28
CA THR A 51 -1.31 12.47 -5.44
C THR A 51 -1.07 10.96 -5.50
N PRO A 52 -0.70 10.40 -6.67
CA PRO A 52 -0.64 8.94 -6.88
C PRO A 52 0.40 8.22 -6.00
N ARG A 53 1.34 8.96 -5.42
CA ARG A 53 2.31 8.41 -4.44
C ARG A 53 1.69 8.19 -3.06
N ARG A 54 0.65 8.94 -2.69
CA ARG A 54 0.03 8.88 -1.36
C ARG A 54 -0.89 7.66 -1.27
N VAL A 55 -0.56 6.74 -0.36
CA VAL A 55 -1.43 5.61 -0.05
C VAL A 55 -2.48 6.05 0.96
N ILE A 56 -3.76 5.84 0.65
CA ILE A 56 -4.88 6.11 1.57
C ILE A 56 -5.61 4.83 2.00
N GLY A 57 -5.23 3.69 1.43
CA GLY A 57 -5.76 2.38 1.77
C GLY A 57 -5.04 1.29 1.00
N TYR A 58 -5.11 0.05 1.49
CA TYR A 58 -4.58 -1.11 0.79
C TYR A 58 -5.38 -2.36 1.12
N TYR A 59 -5.24 -3.39 0.29
CA TYR A 59 -5.68 -4.75 0.60
C TYR A 59 -4.67 -5.77 0.07
N SER A 60 -4.67 -6.97 0.67
CA SER A 60 -3.83 -8.10 0.29
C SER A 60 -4.65 -9.35 0.01
N LEU A 61 -4.24 -10.14 -0.99
CA LEU A 61 -4.81 -11.43 -1.39
C LEU A 61 -3.79 -12.55 -1.29
#